data_AF-A0A0A9CL20-F1
#
_entry.id   AF-A0A0A9CL20-F1
#
_cell.length_a   1.000
_cell.length_b   1.000
_cell.length_c   1.000
_cell.angle_alpha   90.00
_cell.angle_beta   90.00
_cell.angle_gamma   90.00
#
_symmetry.space_group_name_H-M   'P 1'
#
loop_
_entity.id
_entity.type
_entity.pdbx_description
1 polymer ?
#
loop_
_entity_poly.entity_id
_entity_poly.type
_entity_poly.pdbx_seq_one_letter_code
_entity_poly.pdbx_strand_id
1 'polypeptide(L)'
;MMNIGITRQLDFTDLLELPPELRYASCYEKLLSSWTAEHQNHHEKSSLLRAMSGAYGWTYLRLGLLKVINDSISFVSPLLLNKFIRFLQ
;
A
#
# COMPACT_ATOMS: atom_id res chain seq x y z
N MET A 1 15.95 -12.91 -8.86
CA MET A 1 14.97 -12.64 -9.92
C MET A 1 15.54 -11.85 -11.09
N MET A 2 15.75 -10.53 -10.97
CA MET A 2 16.12 -9.70 -12.14
C MET A 2 17.44 -10.14 -12.81
N ASN A 3 18.46 -10.51 -12.04
CA ASN A 3 19.71 -11.05 -12.58
C ASN A 3 19.56 -12.48 -13.15
N ILE A 4 18.70 -13.31 -12.57
CA ILE A 4 18.48 -14.70 -13.02
C ILE A 4 17.76 -14.67 -14.39
N GLY A 5 16.78 -13.78 -14.53
CA GLY A 5 16.04 -13.57 -15.79
C GLY A 5 16.89 -13.02 -16.94
N ILE A 6 18.05 -12.43 -16.64
CA ILE A 6 19.04 -12.05 -17.67
C ILE A 6 19.80 -13.30 -18.17
N THR A 7 20.03 -14.28 -17.30
CA THR A 7 20.84 -15.47 -17.60
C THR A 7 20.07 -16.64 -18.19
N ARG A 8 18.79 -16.84 -17.79
CA ARG A 8 17.94 -17.92 -18.30
C ARG A 8 16.45 -17.55 -18.15
N GLN A 9 15.59 -18.27 -18.88
CA GLN A 9 14.15 -18.17 -18.69
C GLN A 9 13.77 -18.60 -17.27
N LEU A 10 12.97 -17.77 -16.59
CA LEU A 10 12.48 -18.03 -15.24
C LEU A 10 11.45 -19.16 -15.24
N ASP A 11 11.46 -19.95 -14.18
CA ASP A 11 10.50 -21.02 -13.94
C ASP A 11 9.73 -20.82 -12.61
N PHE A 12 8.84 -21.76 -12.29
CA PHE A 12 8.03 -21.69 -11.06
C PHE A 12 8.84 -21.79 -9.77
N THR A 13 10.04 -22.38 -9.81
CA THR A 13 10.93 -22.49 -8.64
C THR A 13 11.66 -21.18 -8.36
N ASP A 14 11.78 -20.31 -9.36
CA ASP A 14 12.34 -18.97 -9.20
C ASP A 14 11.34 -17.98 -8.55
N LEU A 15 10.05 -18.31 -8.46
CA LEU A 15 9.02 -17.46 -7.87
C LEU A 15 9.34 -17.14 -6.40
N LEU A 16 9.14 -15.87 -6.03
CA LEU A 16 9.26 -15.45 -4.64
C LEU A 16 8.16 -16.12 -3.81
N GLU A 17 8.55 -16.69 -2.68
CA GLU A 17 7.58 -17.15 -1.70
C GLU A 17 6.71 -15.98 -1.22
N LEU A 18 5.41 -16.23 -1.10
CA LEU A 18 4.47 -15.21 -0.66
C LEU A 18 4.74 -14.89 0.83
N PRO A 19 5.01 -13.62 1.17
CA PRO A 19 5.21 -13.21 2.55
C PRO A 19 4.08 -13.69 3.46
N PRO A 20 4.37 -14.09 4.71
CA PRO A 20 3.39 -14.70 5.59
C PRO A 20 2.19 -13.80 5.86
N GLU A 21 2.36 -12.48 5.82
CA GLU A 21 1.30 -11.48 6.03
C GLU A 21 0.31 -11.41 4.85
N LEU A 22 0.75 -11.79 3.65
CA LEU A 22 -0.04 -11.75 2.42
C LEU A 22 -0.71 -13.10 2.11
N ARG A 23 -0.43 -14.13 2.92
CA ARG A 23 -1.07 -15.43 2.79
C ARG A 23 -2.57 -15.32 3.04
N TYR A 24 -3.34 -16.13 2.31
CA TYR A 24 -4.79 -16.20 2.43
C TYR A 24 -5.27 -16.32 3.88
N ALA A 25 -4.68 -17.23 4.66
CA ALA A 25 -5.06 -17.44 6.05
C ALA A 25 -4.89 -16.16 6.90
N SER A 26 -3.73 -15.49 6.77
CA SER A 26 -3.44 -14.25 7.50
C SER A 26 -4.42 -13.13 7.13
N CYS A 27 -4.69 -12.95 5.83
CA CYS A 27 -5.66 -11.97 5.35
C CYS A 27 -7.09 -12.28 5.81
N TYR A 28 -7.47 -13.56 5.80
CA TYR A 28 -8.78 -14.01 6.26
C TYR A 28 -8.98 -13.74 7.75
N GLU A 29 -8.04 -14.15 8.60
CA GLU A 29 -8.10 -13.93 10.04
C GLU A 29 -8.14 -12.44 10.40
N LYS A 30 -7.36 -11.61 9.68
CA LYS A 30 -7.38 -10.16 9.88
C LYS A 30 -8.71 -9.52 9.52
N LEU A 31 -9.34 -9.94 8.43
CA LEU A 31 -10.65 -9.42 8.04
C LEU A 31 -11.75 -9.96 8.97
N LEU A 32 -11.68 -11.23 9.36
CA LEU A 32 -12.63 -11.87 10.26
C LEU A 32 -12.61 -11.23 11.65
N SER A 33 -11.42 -10.99 12.21
CA SER A 33 -11.29 -10.26 13.49
C SER A 33 -11.87 -8.84 13.40
N SER A 34 -11.63 -8.13 12.30
CA SER A 34 -12.25 -6.81 12.11
C SER A 34 -13.76 -6.87 11.90
N TRP A 35 -14.27 -7.90 11.22
CA TRP A 35 -15.70 -8.11 11.01
C TRP A 35 -16.43 -8.48 12.30
N THR A 36 -15.84 -9.33 13.13
CA THR A 36 -16.42 -9.70 14.43
C THR A 36 -16.51 -8.48 15.36
N ALA A 37 -15.48 -7.63 15.41
CA ALA A 37 -15.52 -6.37 16.13
C ALA A 37 -16.58 -5.41 15.57
N GLU A 38 -16.69 -5.28 14.24
CA GLU A 38 -17.72 -4.48 13.59
C GLU A 38 -19.13 -4.96 13.97
N HIS A 39 -19.34 -6.28 13.92
CA HIS A 39 -20.63 -6.89 14.20
C HIS A 39 -21.07 -6.76 15.65
N GLN A 40 -20.13 -6.90 16.60
CA GLN A 40 -20.38 -6.70 18.02
C GLN A 40 -20.74 -5.24 18.36
N ASN A 41 -20.12 -4.28 17.70
CA ASN A 41 -20.34 -2.86 18.01
C ASN A 41 -21.59 -2.27 17.35
N HIS A 42 -22.02 -2.83 16.22
CA HIS A 42 -23.03 -2.19 15.38
C HIS A 42 -24.22 -3.07 14.98
N HIS A 43 -24.18 -4.38 15.24
CA HIS A 43 -25.30 -5.33 15.02
C HIS A 43 -25.99 -5.12 13.65
N GLU A 44 -27.24 -4.67 13.64
CA GLU A 44 -28.04 -4.39 12.44
C GLU A 44 -27.44 -3.31 11.51
N LYS A 45 -26.53 -2.46 12.03
CA LYS A 45 -25.84 -1.40 11.28
C LYS A 45 -24.39 -1.75 10.94
N SER A 46 -24.04 -3.03 10.98
CA SER A 46 -22.72 -3.51 10.59
C SER A 46 -22.46 -3.22 9.11
N SER A 47 -21.26 -2.75 8.79
CA SER A 47 -20.85 -2.43 7.42
C SER A 47 -19.56 -3.16 7.08
N LEU A 48 -19.60 -3.94 5.99
CA LEU A 48 -18.42 -4.61 5.46
C LEU A 48 -17.33 -3.61 5.08
N LEU A 49 -17.70 -2.45 4.53
CA LEU A 49 -16.74 -1.40 4.17
C LEU A 49 -16.01 -0.87 5.40
N ARG A 50 -16.70 -0.73 6.54
CA ARG A 50 -16.06 -0.31 7.80
C ARG A 50 -15.16 -1.41 8.36
N ALA A 51 -15.57 -2.68 8.29
CA ALA A 51 -14.70 -3.81 8.66
C ALA A 51 -13.43 -3.88 7.77
N MET A 52 -13.57 -3.72 6.45
CA MET A 52 -12.41 -3.65 5.54
C MET A 52 -11.51 -2.45 5.86
N SER A 53 -12.12 -1.29 6.15
CA SER A 53 -11.38 -0.08 6.56
C SER A 53 -10.67 -0.26 7.90
N GLY A 54 -11.26 -0.98 8.85
CA GLY A 54 -10.63 -1.34 10.12
C GLY A 54 -9.44 -2.29 9.94
N ALA A 55 -9.59 -3.29 9.07
CA ALA A 55 -8.53 -4.28 8.81
C ALA A 55 -7.34 -3.70 8.00
N TYR A 56 -7.60 -2.84 7.01
CA TYR A 56 -6.58 -2.44 6.03
C TYR A 56 -6.38 -0.93 5.89
N GLY A 57 -7.31 -0.11 6.39
CA GLY A 57 -7.35 1.33 6.12
C GLY A 57 -6.12 2.09 6.62
N TRP A 58 -5.52 1.67 7.73
CA TRP A 58 -4.30 2.32 8.24
C TRP A 58 -3.11 2.20 7.29
N THR A 59 -2.92 1.04 6.66
CA THR A 59 -1.88 0.85 5.65
C THR A 59 -2.12 1.76 4.45
N TYR A 60 -3.36 1.81 3.95
CA TYR A 60 -3.74 2.68 2.84
C TYR A 60 -3.59 4.17 3.18
N LEU A 61 -3.90 4.59 4.41
CA LEU A 61 -3.73 5.97 4.85
C LEU A 61 -2.26 6.38 4.84
N ARG A 62 -1.37 5.53 5.37
CA ARG A 62 0.09 5.78 5.32
C ARG A 62 0.61 5.88 3.89
N LEU A 63 0.17 4.98 3.01
CA LEU A 63 0.54 5.02 1.59
C LEU A 63 0.00 6.27 0.89
N GLY A 64 -1.23 6.67 1.19
CA GLY A 64 -1.84 7.89 0.67
C GLY A 64 -1.06 9.14 1.10
N LEU A 65 -0.67 9.23 2.37
CA LEU A 65 0.15 10.33 2.87
C LEU A 65 1.51 10.39 2.16
N LEU A 66 2.17 9.24 2.01
CA LEU A 66 3.44 9.16 1.29
C LEU A 66 3.29 9.62 -0.17
N LYS A 67 2.20 9.24 -0.83
CA LYS A 67 1.89 9.68 -2.18
C LYS A 67 1.68 11.19 -2.27
N VAL A 68 0.93 11.79 -1.35
CA VAL A 68 0.74 13.25 -1.30
C VAL A 68 2.07 13.99 -1.14
N ILE A 69 2.97 13.49 -0.29
CA ILE A 69 4.32 14.07 -0.13
C ILE A 69 5.10 13.99 -1.45
N ASN A 70 5.11 12.82 -2.08
CA ASN A 70 5.78 12.61 -3.37
C ASN A 70 5.26 13.56 -4.46
N ASP A 71 3.94 13.70 -4.56
CA ASP A 71 3.29 14.57 -5.54
C ASP A 71 3.59 16.05 -5.25
N SER A 72 3.67 16.43 -3.98
CA SER A 72 4.05 17.78 -3.56
C SER A 72 5.50 18.11 -3.96
N ILE A 73 6.44 17.18 -3.77
CA ILE A 73 7.84 17.38 -4.19
C ILE A 73 7.92 17.51 -5.72
N SER A 74 7.18 16.66 -6.44
CA SER A 74 7.12 16.70 -7.90
C SER A 74 6.57 18.03 -8.42
N PHE A 75 5.59 18.61 -7.71
CA PHE A 75 5.02 19.92 -8.02
C PHE A 75 5.98 21.08 -7.71
N VAL A 76 6.73 21.02 -6.60
CA VAL A 76 7.65 22.08 -6.18
C VAL A 76 8.93 22.11 -7.04
N SER A 77 9.33 20.98 -7.61
CA SER A 77 10.59 20.84 -8.35
C SER A 77 10.73 21.84 -9.52
N PRO A 78 9.75 22.03 -10.42
CA PRO A 78 9.81 23.05 -11.47
C PRO A 78 9.89 24.50 -10.94
N LEU A 79 9.24 24.79 -9.82
CA LEU A 79 9.24 26.13 -9.21
C LEU A 79 10.62 26.48 -8.66
N LEU A 80 11.26 25.53 -7.97
CA LEU A 80 12.63 25.68 -7.50
C LEU A 80 13.59 25.83 -8.67
N LEU A 81 13.46 25.00 -9.70
CA LEU A 81 14.30 25.10 -10.90
C LEU A 81 14.22 26.49 -11.55
N ASN A 82 13.01 27.03 -11.73
CA ASN A 82 12.81 28.39 -12.25
C ASN A 82 13.48 29.45 -11.37
N LYS A 83 13.40 29.31 -10.04
CA LYS A 83 14.05 30.23 -9.11
C LYS A 83 15.57 30.15 -9.17
N PHE A 84 16.14 28.94 -9.31
CA PHE A 84 17.58 28.74 -9.50
C PHE A 84 18.08 29.36 -10.80
N ILE A 85 17.37 29.18 -11.92
CA ILE A 85 17.73 29.80 -13.20
C ILE A 85 17.78 31.32 -13.07
N ARG A 86 16.76 31.94 -12.46
CA ARG A 86 16.73 33.40 -12.25
C ARG A 86 17.79 33.93 -11.30
N PHE A 87 18.31 33.10 -10.40
CA PHE A 87 19.39 33.51 -9.49
C PHE A 87 20.76 33.50 -10.19
N LEU A 88 20.92 32.69 -11.23
CA LEU A 88 22.18 32.54 -11.98
C LEU A 88 22.31 33.48 -13.19
N GLN A 89 21.19 34.04 -13.66
CA GLN A 89 21.16 35.11 -14.67
C GLN A 89 21.33 36.48 -13.99
#